data_AF-A0A450UEY1-F1
#
_entry.id   AF-A0A450UEY1-F1
#
_cell.length_a   1.000
_cell.length_b   1.000
_cell.length_c   1.000
_cell.angle_alpha   90.00
_cell.angle_beta   90.00
_cell.angle_gamma   90.00
#
_symmetry.space_group_name_H-M   'P 1'
#
loop_
_entity.id
_entity.type
_entity.pdbx_description
1 polymer ?
#
loop_
_entity_poly.entity_id
_entity_poly.type
_entity_poly.pdbx_seq_one_letter_code
_entity_poly.pdbx_strand_id
1 'polypeptide(L)'
;MKVSLLIMALFMVMPTQAWAEKQLKITEVSGSAFQFDYKKEYLDINIVALFPPPTNAPSWWDRLWGKETSFGLISVEYNKGTDKVKIPLFSYSAKSSSNYEIDSVGVLENAIVYPIIRRLAYFPSGKNDVKVTVHYWEDKKKADFIKSLINAAQLLGGMDASSVDKALDISTTVVSLIEKLWPTKNQKQSIKLSLLQGKINKNTVTFGYAYEDGSNDPVLTLGYAKKKGYFVDSTFGAGLNEYRNEQLDVWKGSISEVDNNVGVTGVGPVFNQLSLFSAYAYDLPLNYADKVLLVANAIENWAGNSVAGVTDEEGNIHRLKMTHYRKLKNSD
;
A
#
# COMPACT_ATOMS: atom_id res chain seq x y z
N MET A 1 60.35 44.50 2.33
CA MET A 1 59.29 45.37 2.88
C MET A 1 58.04 45.21 2.02
N LYS A 2 56.98 44.62 2.59
CA LYS A 2 55.55 44.66 2.20
C LYS A 2 55.16 44.40 0.72
N VAL A 3 55.14 43.13 0.32
CA VAL A 3 54.19 42.61 -0.69
C VAL A 3 53.60 41.30 -0.15
N SER A 4 52.63 41.40 0.77
CA SER A 4 51.86 40.22 1.22
C SER A 4 50.45 40.59 1.70
N LEU A 5 49.90 41.68 1.19
CA LEU A 5 48.66 42.28 1.67
C LEU A 5 47.62 42.30 0.53
N LEU A 6 47.30 41.13 -0.08
CA LEU A 6 46.14 41.05 -0.99
C LEU A 6 45.67 39.64 -1.43
N ILE A 7 46.03 38.53 -0.77
CA ILE A 7 45.55 37.19 -1.21
C ILE A 7 44.90 36.40 -0.06
N MET A 8 44.41 37.10 0.97
CA MET A 8 43.65 36.47 2.06
C MET A 8 42.22 37.02 2.18
N ALA A 9 41.82 37.93 1.27
CA ALA A 9 40.46 38.46 1.15
C ALA A 9 39.67 37.80 0.00
N LEU A 10 40.22 36.77 -0.65
CA LEU A 10 39.64 36.11 -1.82
C LEU A 10 39.28 34.63 -1.59
N PHE A 11 39.20 34.20 -0.34
CA PHE A 11 38.20 33.20 0.06
C PHE A 11 36.95 34.02 0.37
N MET A 12 36.21 34.46 -0.65
CA MET A 12 34.98 33.74 -1.01
C MET A 12 34.36 33.08 0.22
N VAL A 13 33.91 33.92 1.16
CA VAL A 13 32.65 33.66 1.86
C VAL A 13 31.59 33.66 0.76
N MET A 14 31.56 32.59 -0.03
CA MET A 14 30.29 32.15 -0.57
C MET A 14 29.48 31.91 0.70
N PRO A 15 28.33 32.57 0.90
CA PRO A 15 27.34 31.98 1.75
C PRO A 15 27.00 30.66 1.05
N THR A 16 27.67 29.58 1.45
CA THR A 16 27.01 28.29 1.44
C THR A 16 25.83 28.52 2.37
N GLN A 17 24.72 28.99 1.79
CA GLN A 17 23.42 28.69 2.35
C GLN A 17 23.43 27.16 2.37
N ALA A 18 23.89 26.61 3.49
CA ALA A 18 23.51 25.31 3.94
C ALA A 18 22.00 25.45 4.12
N TRP A 19 21.27 25.32 3.01
CA TRP A 19 19.86 25.03 3.02
C TRP A 19 19.80 23.72 3.77
N ALA A 20 19.59 23.81 5.09
CA ALA A 20 19.21 22.65 5.87
C ALA A 20 18.04 22.06 5.11
N GLU A 21 18.24 20.88 4.51
CA GLU A 21 17.19 20.14 3.83
C GLU A 21 16.03 20.05 4.81
N LYS A 22 15.01 20.90 4.62
CA LYS A 22 13.84 20.86 5.48
C LYS A 22 13.21 19.50 5.24
N GLN A 23 13.18 18.69 6.28
CA GLN A 23 12.54 17.39 6.22
C GLN A 23 11.05 17.56 6.47
N LEU A 24 10.23 16.97 5.62
CA LEU A 24 8.81 16.79 5.90
C LEU A 24 8.63 15.97 7.20
N LYS A 25 7.67 16.39 8.02
CA LYS A 25 7.33 15.76 9.31
C LYS A 25 5.81 15.62 9.44
N ILE A 26 5.37 14.91 10.48
CA ILE A 26 3.98 14.96 10.90
C ILE A 26 3.73 16.34 11.49
N THR A 27 2.78 17.08 10.92
CA THR A 27 2.39 18.43 11.37
C THR A 27 1.08 18.41 12.16
N GLU A 28 0.22 17.42 11.92
CA GLU A 28 -1.06 17.29 12.62
C GLU A 28 -1.50 15.82 12.73
N VAL A 29 -2.18 15.49 13.82
CA VAL A 29 -2.87 14.22 14.04
C VAL A 29 -4.27 14.55 14.54
N SER A 30 -5.31 14.28 13.74
CA SER A 30 -6.64 14.83 13.96
C SER A 30 -7.78 13.88 13.58
N GLY A 31 -9.02 14.32 13.81
CA GLY A 31 -10.21 13.51 13.58
C GLY A 31 -10.64 12.64 14.76
N SER A 32 -11.41 11.59 14.46
CA SER A 32 -12.01 10.71 15.48
C SER A 32 -10.96 9.82 16.13
N ALA A 33 -11.21 9.41 17.38
CA ALA A 33 -10.39 8.39 18.01
C ALA A 33 -10.35 7.13 17.12
N PHE A 34 -9.15 6.59 16.93
CA PHE A 34 -8.93 5.42 16.10
C PHE A 34 -8.15 4.39 16.89
N GLN A 35 -8.74 3.20 17.04
CA GLN A 35 -8.11 2.06 17.71
C GLN A 35 -8.20 0.86 16.78
N PHE A 36 -7.08 0.43 16.22
CA PHE A 36 -7.03 -0.68 15.27
C PHE A 36 -6.54 -1.95 15.95
N ASP A 37 -7.35 -3.01 15.91
CA ASP A 37 -6.93 -4.35 16.34
C ASP A 37 -6.54 -5.19 15.13
N TYR A 38 -5.23 -5.28 14.91
CA TYR A 38 -4.69 -6.01 13.77
C TYR A 38 -5.00 -7.50 13.74
N LYS A 39 -5.39 -8.09 14.87
CA LYS A 39 -5.76 -9.51 14.92
C LYS A 39 -7.14 -9.75 14.32
N LYS A 40 -8.00 -8.73 14.32
CA LYS A 40 -9.42 -8.84 13.97
C LYS A 40 -9.83 -7.96 12.80
N GLU A 41 -9.06 -6.92 12.52
CA GLU A 41 -9.40 -5.90 11.53
C GLU A 41 -8.27 -5.76 10.52
N TYR A 42 -8.61 -5.23 9.35
CA TYR A 42 -7.67 -4.76 8.36
C TYR A 42 -7.61 -3.24 8.35
N LEU A 43 -6.45 -2.71 8.00
CA LEU A 43 -6.23 -1.28 7.85
C LEU A 43 -6.31 -0.91 6.36
N ASP A 44 -7.22 0.00 6.03
CA ASP A 44 -7.26 0.70 4.75
C ASP A 44 -6.57 2.07 4.95
N ILE A 45 -5.69 2.44 4.00
CA ILE A 45 -4.95 3.69 4.03
C ILE A 45 -5.21 4.45 2.74
N ASN A 46 -5.68 5.69 2.90
CA ASN A 46 -6.06 6.58 1.81
C ASN A 46 -5.36 7.92 1.94
N ILE A 47 -5.20 8.65 0.84
CA ILE A 47 -4.95 10.09 0.89
C ILE A 47 -6.31 10.77 0.92
N VAL A 48 -6.54 11.55 1.97
CA VAL A 48 -7.81 12.27 2.18
C VAL A 48 -7.69 13.76 1.87
N ALA A 49 -6.47 14.29 1.80
CA ALA A 49 -6.22 15.64 1.32
C ALA A 49 -4.83 15.73 0.70
N LEU A 50 -4.71 16.48 -0.38
CA LEU A 50 -3.43 16.90 -0.95
C LEU A 50 -3.41 18.42 -0.99
N PHE A 51 -2.25 18.96 -0.67
CA PHE A 51 -2.01 20.39 -0.68
C PHE A 51 -1.01 20.65 -1.78
N PRO A 52 -1.48 20.80 -3.04
CA PRO A 52 -0.59 21.22 -4.11
C PRO A 52 -0.01 22.60 -3.75
N PRO A 53 1.21 22.88 -4.21
CA PRO A 53 1.81 24.20 -4.01
C PRO A 53 0.93 25.31 -4.61
N PRO A 54 0.96 26.52 -4.03
CA PRO A 54 0.29 27.67 -4.62
C PRO A 54 0.96 28.06 -5.95
N THR A 55 0.15 28.43 -6.94
CA THR A 55 0.61 28.75 -8.32
C THR A 55 1.41 30.05 -8.43
N ASN A 56 1.33 30.95 -7.43
CA ASN A 56 1.71 32.37 -7.57
C ASN A 56 2.78 32.88 -6.58
N ALA A 57 3.57 32.03 -5.91
CA ALA A 57 4.58 32.51 -4.94
C ALA A 57 5.81 31.58 -4.86
N PRO A 58 7.00 32.08 -4.47
CA PRO A 58 8.12 31.22 -4.10
C PRO A 58 7.76 30.57 -2.76
N SER A 59 6.94 29.54 -2.81
CA SER A 59 6.55 28.78 -1.64
C SER A 59 7.72 27.91 -1.17
N TRP A 60 7.55 27.22 -0.05
CA TRP A 60 8.37 26.07 0.36
C TRP A 60 8.69 25.10 -0.80
N TRP A 61 7.87 25.09 -1.84
CA TRP A 61 8.05 24.40 -3.12
C TRP A 61 9.36 24.70 -3.86
N ASP A 62 9.79 25.96 -3.94
CA ASP A 62 11.07 26.33 -4.60
C ASP A 62 12.27 25.75 -3.84
N ARG A 63 12.12 25.57 -2.51
CA ARG A 63 13.14 25.04 -1.60
C ARG A 63 13.22 23.51 -1.65
N LEU A 64 12.17 22.87 -2.16
CA LEU A 64 12.08 21.43 -2.33
C LEU A 64 12.72 20.93 -3.61
N TRP A 65 12.46 21.66 -4.70
CA TRP A 65 12.70 21.19 -6.06
C TRP A 65 13.82 21.93 -6.78
N GLY A 66 14.27 23.06 -6.23
CA GLY A 66 15.21 23.94 -6.88
C GLY A 66 14.53 24.77 -7.97
N LYS A 67 14.89 26.06 -8.04
CA LYS A 67 14.33 27.04 -8.99
C LYS A 67 14.54 26.70 -10.47
N GLU A 68 15.43 25.75 -10.78
CA GLU A 68 15.81 25.38 -12.15
C GLU A 68 15.05 24.15 -12.68
N THR A 69 14.13 23.56 -11.90
CA THR A 69 13.40 22.36 -12.33
C THR A 69 12.28 22.67 -13.31
N SER A 70 12.39 22.11 -14.52
CA SER A 70 11.37 22.19 -15.58
C SER A 70 10.15 21.32 -15.29
N PHE A 71 10.35 20.16 -14.66
CA PHE A 71 9.29 19.19 -14.37
C PHE A 71 9.59 18.38 -13.10
N GLY A 72 8.54 18.01 -12.37
CA GLY A 72 8.67 16.99 -11.32
C GLY A 72 7.40 16.18 -11.10
N LEU A 73 7.59 15.01 -10.51
CA LEU A 73 6.58 14.00 -10.24
C LEU A 73 6.65 13.60 -8.78
N ILE A 74 5.56 13.85 -8.06
CA ILE A 74 5.40 13.39 -6.68
C ILE A 74 4.75 12.02 -6.71
N SER A 75 5.31 11.08 -5.96
CA SER A 75 4.77 9.74 -5.81
C SER A 75 4.78 9.28 -4.36
N VAL A 76 3.87 8.38 -4.02
CA VAL A 76 3.90 7.63 -2.77
C VAL A 76 4.33 6.21 -3.07
N GLU A 77 5.40 5.78 -2.42
CA GLU A 77 5.83 4.38 -2.35
C GLU A 77 5.31 3.78 -1.05
N TYR A 78 4.68 2.62 -1.12
CA TYR A 78 4.35 1.81 0.04
C TYR A 78 5.11 0.49 -0.03
N ASN A 79 5.76 0.13 1.08
CA ASN A 79 6.43 -1.17 1.23
C ASN A 79 5.48 -2.18 1.89
N LYS A 80 5.08 -3.22 1.14
CA LYS A 80 4.23 -4.34 1.58
C LYS A 80 5.08 -5.62 1.68
N GLY A 81 5.83 -5.79 2.77
CA GLY A 81 6.74 -6.93 2.88
C GLY A 81 7.87 -6.85 1.84
N THR A 82 7.90 -7.78 0.88
CA THR A 82 8.84 -7.75 -0.27
C THR A 82 8.35 -6.90 -1.44
N ASP A 83 7.05 -6.62 -1.50
CA ASP A 83 6.45 -5.92 -2.63
C ASP A 83 6.43 -4.42 -2.39
N LYS A 84 6.47 -3.67 -3.48
CA LYS A 84 6.41 -2.21 -3.47
C LYS A 84 5.29 -1.74 -4.36
N VAL A 85 4.43 -0.89 -3.80
CA VAL A 85 3.39 -0.20 -4.57
C VAL A 85 3.82 1.23 -4.74
N LYS A 86 3.73 1.78 -5.96
CA LYS A 86 4.04 3.17 -6.25
C LYS A 86 2.87 3.86 -6.93
N ILE A 87 2.51 5.03 -6.41
CA ILE A 87 1.36 5.82 -6.89
C ILE A 87 1.82 7.23 -7.23
N PRO A 88 1.73 7.67 -8.50
CA PRO A 88 1.94 9.06 -8.86
C PRO A 88 0.77 9.89 -8.32
N LEU A 89 1.06 10.93 -7.56
CA LEU A 89 0.05 11.80 -6.98
C LEU A 89 -0.25 12.97 -7.93
N PHE A 90 0.77 13.75 -8.22
CA PHE A 90 0.67 14.88 -9.14
C PHE A 90 2.02 15.15 -9.77
N SER A 91 1.96 15.77 -10.93
CA SER A 91 3.13 16.29 -11.63
C SER A 91 3.04 17.80 -11.72
N TYR A 92 4.18 18.47 -11.87
CA TYR A 92 4.23 19.90 -12.09
C TYR A 92 5.18 20.26 -13.21
N SER A 93 4.95 21.40 -13.84
CA SER A 93 5.82 21.97 -14.88
C SER A 93 6.02 23.45 -14.68
N ALA A 94 7.27 23.91 -14.71
CA ALA A 94 7.57 25.33 -14.63
C ALA A 94 7.14 26.03 -15.93
N LYS A 95 6.21 26.99 -15.83
CA LYS A 95 5.89 27.95 -16.90
C LYS A 95 6.85 29.14 -16.88
N SER A 96 7.33 29.51 -15.70
CA SER A 96 8.40 30.48 -15.46
C SER A 96 9.12 30.18 -14.13
N SER A 97 10.07 31.02 -13.72
CA SER A 97 10.82 30.88 -12.46
C SER A 97 9.96 31.04 -11.19
N SER A 98 8.69 31.42 -11.31
CA SER A 98 7.76 31.62 -10.19
C SER A 98 6.32 31.19 -10.48
N ASN A 99 6.10 30.46 -11.58
CA ASN A 99 4.78 30.00 -12.02
C ASN A 99 4.86 28.55 -12.46
N TYR A 100 3.97 27.73 -11.91
CA TYR A 100 3.93 26.29 -12.14
C TYR A 100 2.53 25.85 -12.58
N GLU A 101 2.50 24.97 -13.58
CA GLU A 101 1.33 24.18 -13.93
C GLU A 101 1.35 22.87 -13.15
N ILE A 102 0.21 22.47 -12.61
CA ILE A 102 0.07 21.29 -11.76
C ILE A 102 -0.98 20.39 -12.39
N ASP A 103 -0.59 19.15 -12.71
CA ASP A 103 -1.47 18.13 -13.26
C ASP A 103 -1.65 17.03 -12.22
N SER A 104 -2.87 16.81 -11.77
CA SER A 104 -3.21 15.69 -10.89
C SER A 104 -3.22 14.39 -11.70
N VAL A 105 -2.44 13.40 -11.25
CA VAL A 105 -2.21 12.17 -12.01
C VAL A 105 -3.05 11.01 -11.46
N GLY A 106 -3.00 10.79 -10.15
CA GLY A 106 -3.76 9.72 -9.49
C GLY A 106 -4.97 10.24 -8.72
N VAL A 107 -5.28 11.53 -8.80
CA VAL A 107 -6.07 12.25 -7.80
C VAL A 107 -7.09 13.15 -8.49
N LEU A 108 -8.34 13.09 -8.03
CA LEU A 108 -9.36 14.11 -8.24
C LEU A 108 -9.13 15.26 -7.25
N GLU A 109 -9.71 16.44 -7.49
CA GLU A 109 -9.42 17.69 -6.77
C GLU A 109 -9.42 17.60 -5.23
N ASN A 110 -10.01 16.56 -4.61
CA ASN A 110 -9.89 16.25 -3.17
C ASN A 110 -9.92 14.74 -2.83
N ALA A 111 -9.56 13.83 -3.74
CA ALA A 111 -9.59 12.39 -3.47
C ALA A 111 -8.72 11.58 -4.45
N ILE A 112 -7.92 10.61 -3.99
CA ILE A 112 -7.31 9.65 -4.94
C ILE A 112 -8.43 8.90 -5.66
N VAL A 113 -8.24 8.65 -6.95
CA VAL A 113 -9.15 7.80 -7.74
C VAL A 113 -9.22 6.38 -7.15
N TYR A 114 -8.19 5.93 -6.43
CA TYR A 114 -8.12 4.62 -5.80
C TYR A 114 -7.40 4.66 -4.43
N PRO A 115 -7.80 3.83 -3.46
CA PRO A 115 -7.13 3.75 -2.15
C PRO A 115 -5.64 3.40 -2.32
N ILE A 116 -4.73 4.03 -1.54
CA ILE A 116 -3.28 3.73 -1.63
C ILE A 116 -3.06 2.25 -1.32
N ILE A 117 -3.76 1.77 -0.29
CA ILE A 117 -3.65 0.40 0.17
C ILE A 117 -5.00 -0.06 0.74
N ARG A 118 -5.48 -1.21 0.25
CA ARG A 118 -6.62 -1.91 0.82
C ARG A 118 -6.17 -3.13 1.59
N ARG A 119 -6.88 -3.38 2.67
CA ARG A 119 -6.83 -4.58 3.48
C ARG A 119 -5.40 -5.00 3.81
N LEU A 120 -4.67 -4.10 4.48
CA LEU A 120 -3.40 -4.47 5.08
C LEU A 120 -3.63 -5.48 6.19
N ALA A 121 -3.33 -6.74 5.89
CA ALA A 121 -3.05 -7.71 6.92
C ALA A 121 -1.81 -7.23 7.68
N TYR A 122 -1.89 -7.26 9.00
CA TYR A 122 -0.76 -6.86 9.81
C TYR A 122 0.36 -7.88 9.72
N PHE A 123 1.51 -7.40 9.30
CA PHE A 123 2.79 -8.08 9.42
C PHE A 123 3.51 -7.54 10.67
N PRO A 124 3.55 -8.30 11.79
CA PRO A 124 4.21 -7.86 13.02
C PRO A 124 5.71 -7.61 12.84
N SER A 125 6.31 -8.28 11.86
CA SER A 125 7.73 -8.18 11.49
C SER A 125 7.98 -7.31 10.25
N GLY A 126 6.92 -6.81 9.60
CA GLY A 126 7.01 -6.07 8.35
C GLY A 126 7.37 -4.60 8.58
N LYS A 127 8.26 -4.07 7.75
CA LYS A 127 8.41 -2.62 7.61
C LYS A 127 7.21 -2.09 6.81
N ASN A 128 6.08 -1.88 7.47
CA ASN A 128 4.96 -1.18 6.86
C ASN A 128 5.31 0.30 6.87
N ASP A 129 5.80 0.79 5.74
CA ASP A 129 6.13 2.18 5.60
C ASP A 129 5.61 2.85 4.35
N VAL A 130 5.07 4.06 4.57
CA VAL A 130 4.65 4.96 3.50
C VAL A 130 5.78 5.95 3.29
N LYS A 131 6.28 5.97 2.06
CA LYS A 131 7.37 6.82 1.63
C LYS A 131 6.91 7.76 0.54
N VAL A 132 6.75 9.03 0.87
CA VAL A 132 6.56 10.07 -0.15
C VAL A 132 7.92 10.31 -0.80
N THR A 133 8.00 10.12 -2.12
CA THR A 133 9.21 10.35 -2.91
C THR A 133 8.89 11.29 -4.04
N VAL A 134 9.82 12.20 -4.33
CA VAL A 134 9.67 13.08 -5.45
C VAL A 134 10.88 13.02 -6.35
N HIS A 135 10.55 13.02 -7.63
CA HIS A 135 11.47 12.94 -8.74
C HIS A 135 11.35 14.20 -9.57
N TYR A 136 12.47 14.77 -10.00
CA TYR A 136 12.49 15.96 -10.83
C TYR A 136 13.48 15.84 -11.99
N TRP A 137 13.15 16.52 -13.09
CA TRP A 137 13.88 16.51 -14.34
C TRP A 137 13.95 17.92 -14.92
N GLU A 138 15.16 18.32 -15.30
CA GLU A 138 15.43 19.62 -15.91
C GLU A 138 15.23 19.60 -17.44
N ASP A 139 15.37 18.42 -18.07
CA ASP A 139 15.26 18.24 -19.52
C ASP A 139 13.79 18.20 -19.98
N LYS A 140 13.39 19.21 -20.75
CA LYS A 140 12.03 19.37 -21.27
C LYS A 140 11.57 18.19 -22.14
N LYS A 141 12.44 17.61 -22.99
CA LYS A 141 12.05 16.47 -23.83
C LYS A 141 11.71 15.26 -22.97
N LYS A 142 12.50 15.01 -21.93
CA LYS A 142 12.23 13.92 -20.98
C LYS A 142 10.93 14.16 -20.22
N ALA A 143 10.71 15.39 -19.78
CA ALA A 143 9.45 15.78 -19.13
C ALA A 143 8.23 15.47 -20.01
N ASP A 144 8.26 15.86 -21.29
CA ASP A 144 7.15 15.63 -22.23
C ASP A 144 6.88 14.12 -22.45
N PHE A 145 7.92 13.30 -22.52
CA PHE A 145 7.79 11.85 -22.60
C PHE A 145 7.18 11.25 -21.33
N ILE A 146 7.64 11.69 -20.15
CA ILE A 146 7.10 11.21 -18.87
C ILE A 146 5.61 11.54 -18.75
N LYS A 147 5.21 12.77 -19.10
CA LYS A 147 3.79 13.16 -19.15
C LYS A 147 2.98 12.28 -20.08
N SER A 148 3.50 12.00 -21.27
CA SER A 148 2.82 11.17 -22.27
C SER A 148 2.61 9.74 -21.77
N LEU A 149 3.60 9.15 -21.09
CA LEU A 149 3.49 7.81 -20.48
C LEU A 149 2.43 7.77 -19.38
N ILE A 150 2.41 8.78 -18.52
CA ILE A 150 1.43 8.91 -17.44
C ILE A 150 0.01 9.03 -18.01
N ASN A 151 -0.19 9.92 -18.98
CA ASN A 151 -1.49 10.14 -19.61
C ASN A 151 -1.98 8.88 -20.35
N ALA A 152 -1.08 8.15 -21.03
CA ALA A 152 -1.42 6.88 -21.66
C ALA A 152 -1.87 5.83 -20.64
N ALA A 153 -1.22 5.75 -19.48
CA ALA A 153 -1.60 4.83 -18.40
C ALA A 153 -2.98 5.14 -17.82
N GLN A 154 -3.33 6.43 -17.71
CA GLN A 154 -4.67 6.86 -17.31
C GLN A 154 -5.73 6.49 -18.38
N LEU A 155 -5.47 6.78 -19.66
CA LEU A 155 -6.41 6.54 -20.76
C LEU A 155 -6.71 5.06 -21.02
N LEU A 156 -5.75 4.17 -20.77
CA LEU A 156 -5.92 2.72 -20.99
C LEU A 156 -6.75 2.03 -19.89
N GLY A 157 -7.51 2.78 -19.09
CA GLY A 157 -8.29 2.23 -17.97
C GLY A 157 -7.43 1.73 -16.81
N GLY A 158 -6.12 2.01 -16.86
CA GLY A 158 -5.14 1.58 -15.85
C GLY A 158 -5.21 2.35 -14.54
N MET A 159 -6.18 3.25 -14.40
CA MET A 159 -6.50 3.96 -13.16
C MET A 159 -8.02 4.03 -12.93
N ASP A 160 -8.78 3.08 -13.45
CA ASP A 160 -10.21 2.95 -13.12
C ASP A 160 -10.38 2.36 -11.70
N ALA A 161 -11.14 3.07 -10.86
CA ALA A 161 -11.48 2.66 -9.50
C ALA A 161 -12.19 1.30 -9.42
N SER A 162 -12.78 0.84 -10.53
CA SER A 162 -13.46 -0.46 -10.63
C SER A 162 -12.52 -1.66 -10.46
N SER A 163 -11.21 -1.50 -10.71
CA SER A 163 -10.20 -2.56 -10.57
C SER A 163 -8.90 -2.08 -9.94
N VAL A 164 -8.98 -1.69 -8.66
CA VAL A 164 -7.89 -1.12 -7.85
C VAL A 164 -6.55 -1.87 -7.97
N ASP A 165 -6.50 -3.20 -7.85
CA ASP A 165 -5.22 -3.93 -7.88
C ASP A 165 -4.51 -3.79 -9.23
N LYS A 166 -5.26 -3.92 -10.33
CA LYS A 166 -4.72 -3.67 -11.69
C LYS A 166 -4.24 -2.24 -11.82
N ALA A 167 -4.96 -1.28 -11.23
CA ALA A 167 -4.56 0.11 -11.26
C ALA A 167 -3.25 0.37 -10.48
N LEU A 168 -3.10 -0.24 -9.31
CA LEU A 168 -1.89 -0.17 -8.51
C LEU A 168 -0.70 -0.83 -9.22
N ASP A 169 -0.91 -1.96 -9.90
CA ASP A 169 0.15 -2.65 -10.66
C ASP A 169 0.61 -1.83 -11.87
N ILE A 170 -0.33 -1.26 -12.63
CA ILE A 170 -0.01 -0.40 -13.78
C ILE A 170 0.71 0.86 -13.29
N SER A 171 0.18 1.51 -12.26
CA SER A 171 0.78 2.67 -11.63
C SER A 171 2.22 2.40 -11.19
N THR A 172 2.43 1.29 -10.48
CA THR A 172 3.75 0.86 -9.99
C THR A 172 4.70 0.61 -11.15
N THR A 173 4.23 -0.04 -12.21
CA THR A 173 5.00 -0.34 -13.41
C THR A 173 5.44 0.94 -14.12
N VAL A 174 4.54 1.90 -14.30
CA VAL A 174 4.81 3.18 -14.97
C VAL A 174 5.86 3.99 -14.20
N VAL A 175 5.67 4.17 -12.88
CA VAL A 175 6.63 4.91 -12.05
C VAL A 175 7.99 4.21 -12.07
N SER A 176 8.03 2.87 -11.96
CA SER A 176 9.27 2.10 -12.01
C SER A 176 9.96 2.19 -13.37
N LEU A 177 9.22 2.26 -14.48
CA LEU A 177 9.77 2.45 -15.81
C LEU A 177 10.38 3.85 -15.97
N ILE A 178 9.68 4.88 -15.51
CA ILE A 178 10.17 6.27 -15.52
C ILE A 178 11.49 6.37 -14.75
N GLU A 179 11.56 5.81 -13.54
CA GLU A 179 12.77 5.81 -12.72
C GLU A 179 13.96 5.07 -13.38
N LYS A 180 13.68 3.99 -14.12
CA LYS A 180 14.71 3.21 -14.83
C LYS A 180 15.24 3.94 -16.07
N LEU A 181 14.34 4.50 -16.89
CA LEU A 181 14.70 5.16 -18.15
C LEU A 181 15.31 6.55 -17.91
N TRP A 182 14.79 7.27 -16.92
CA TRP A 182 15.22 8.62 -16.59
C TRP A 182 15.50 8.74 -15.10
N PRO A 183 16.59 8.14 -14.60
CA PRO A 183 16.98 8.30 -13.21
C PRO A 183 17.26 9.78 -12.92
N THR A 184 16.70 10.31 -11.84
CA THR A 184 16.95 11.70 -11.44
C THR A 184 18.37 11.82 -10.89
N LYS A 185 19.13 12.82 -11.36
CA LYS A 185 20.52 13.03 -10.92
C LYS A 185 20.61 13.43 -9.45
N ASN A 186 19.57 14.10 -8.94
CA ASN A 186 19.40 14.43 -7.55
C ASN A 186 18.18 13.67 -7.05
N GLN A 187 18.37 12.82 -6.05
CA GLN A 187 17.33 11.97 -5.53
C GLN A 187 17.06 12.34 -4.08
N LYS A 188 15.75 12.41 -3.77
CA LYS A 188 15.15 11.98 -2.51
C LYS A 188 15.21 12.98 -1.35
N GLN A 189 14.32 13.96 -1.41
CA GLN A 189 13.51 14.15 -0.21
C GLN A 189 12.54 12.97 -0.12
N SER A 190 12.78 12.10 0.86
CA SER A 190 11.86 11.02 1.16
C SER A 190 11.59 10.92 2.64
N ILE A 191 10.32 11.00 3.00
CA ILE A 191 9.88 10.69 4.36
C ILE A 191 9.67 9.20 4.43
N LYS A 192 10.03 8.57 5.53
CA LYS A 192 9.61 7.21 5.83
C LYS A 192 8.64 7.22 7.01
N LEU A 193 7.39 6.88 6.78
CA LEU A 193 6.40 6.73 7.84
C LEU A 193 6.35 5.27 8.28
N SER A 194 6.68 4.97 9.53
CA SER A 194 6.40 3.63 10.05
C SER A 194 4.96 3.53 10.55
N LEU A 195 4.14 2.68 9.92
CA LEU A 195 2.76 2.37 10.30
C LEU A 195 2.72 1.40 11.49
N LEU A 196 3.39 1.74 12.59
CA LEU A 196 3.40 0.90 13.79
C LEU A 196 2.09 1.05 14.57
N GLN A 197 1.56 -0.09 15.04
CA GLN A 197 0.44 -0.14 15.96
C GLN A 197 0.75 0.69 17.22
N GLY A 198 -0.20 1.51 17.67
CA GLY A 198 -0.04 2.41 18.82
C GLY A 198 0.37 3.84 18.47
N LYS A 199 0.81 4.11 17.23
CA LYS A 199 1.06 5.48 16.74
C LYS A 199 -0.11 6.11 16.00
N ILE A 200 -1.10 5.31 15.58
CA ILE A 200 -2.33 5.77 14.94
C ILE A 200 -3.44 5.79 16.00
N ASN A 201 -3.54 6.89 16.73
CA ASN A 201 -4.58 7.11 17.76
C ASN A 201 -5.76 7.92 17.22
N LYS A 202 -5.63 8.45 16.00
CA LYS A 202 -6.62 9.23 15.27
C LYS A 202 -6.72 8.74 13.83
N ASN A 203 -7.86 8.99 13.20
CA ASN A 203 -8.14 8.47 11.86
C ASN A 203 -7.50 9.29 10.74
N THR A 204 -6.86 10.44 11.02
CA THR A 204 -6.08 11.19 10.03
C THR A 204 -4.73 11.65 10.57
N VAL A 205 -3.73 11.67 9.68
CA VAL A 205 -2.39 12.22 9.94
C VAL A 205 -1.99 13.11 8.77
N THR A 206 -1.64 14.36 9.07
CA THR A 206 -1.19 15.36 8.11
C THR A 206 0.33 15.48 8.15
N PHE A 207 0.92 15.47 6.96
CA PHE A 207 2.33 15.68 6.70
C PHE A 207 2.54 17.06 6.13
N GLY A 208 3.60 17.71 6.57
CA GLY A 208 3.95 19.03 6.13
C GLY A 208 5.33 19.47 6.58
N TYR A 209 5.64 20.72 6.33
CA TYR A 209 6.83 21.37 6.87
C TYR A 209 6.48 22.12 8.14
N ALA A 210 7.17 21.78 9.23
CA ALA A 210 7.10 22.57 10.45
C ALA A 210 8.16 23.67 10.44
N TYR A 211 7.75 24.86 10.84
CA TYR A 211 8.60 26.04 10.95
C TYR A 211 8.92 26.34 12.41
N GLU A 212 10.04 27.03 12.64
CA GLU A 212 10.48 27.42 13.99
C GLU A 212 9.51 28.39 14.67
N ASP A 213 8.72 29.13 13.89
CA ASP A 213 7.66 30.02 14.37
C ASP A 213 6.36 29.27 14.74
N GLY A 214 6.35 27.94 14.63
CA GLY A 214 5.19 27.10 14.92
C GLY A 214 4.15 27.04 13.79
N SER A 215 4.36 27.75 12.68
CA SER A 215 3.55 27.57 11.48
C SER A 215 3.87 26.23 10.82
N ASN A 216 2.90 25.70 10.06
CA ASN A 216 3.04 24.44 9.33
C ASN A 216 2.48 24.59 7.91
N ASP A 217 3.22 24.09 6.91
CA ASP A 217 2.71 23.98 5.54
C ASP A 217 2.36 22.52 5.24
N PRO A 218 1.07 22.15 5.17
CA PRO A 218 0.67 20.79 4.88
C PRO A 218 0.97 20.45 3.40
N VAL A 219 1.22 19.17 3.15
CA VAL A 219 1.52 18.60 1.82
C VAL A 219 0.58 17.45 1.51
N LEU A 220 0.35 16.58 2.49
CA LEU A 220 -0.44 15.36 2.31
C LEU A 220 -1.14 14.99 3.62
N THR A 221 -2.40 14.58 3.56
CA THR A 221 -3.09 13.95 4.70
C THR A 221 -3.45 12.52 4.37
N LEU A 222 -3.02 11.59 5.23
CA LEU A 222 -3.42 10.19 5.18
C LEU A 222 -4.62 9.97 6.09
N GLY A 223 -5.61 9.23 5.60
CA GLY A 223 -6.74 8.74 6.35
C GLY A 223 -6.67 7.23 6.56
N TYR A 224 -7.13 6.80 7.73
CA TYR A 224 -7.15 5.41 8.17
C TYR A 224 -8.60 4.95 8.35
N ALA A 225 -8.93 3.82 7.74
CA ALA A 225 -10.22 3.17 7.91
C ALA A 225 -10.03 1.71 8.32
N LYS A 226 -11.00 1.20 9.07
CA LYS A 226 -11.07 -0.21 9.46
C LYS A 226 -11.88 -0.98 8.43
N LYS A 227 -11.46 -2.19 8.10
CA LYS A 227 -12.25 -3.13 7.32
C LYS A 227 -12.32 -4.48 8.04
N LYS A 228 -13.51 -5.07 8.12
CA LYS A 228 -13.77 -6.25 8.96
C LYS A 228 -13.13 -7.54 8.45
N GLY A 229 -12.84 -7.67 7.17
CA GLY A 229 -12.14 -8.84 6.60
C GLY A 229 -12.53 -9.13 5.16
N TYR A 230 -11.94 -10.16 4.58
CA TYR A 230 -12.33 -10.80 3.34
C TYR A 230 -13.54 -11.70 3.53
N PHE A 231 -13.71 -12.35 4.69
CA PHE A 231 -14.72 -13.38 4.93
C PHE A 231 -15.74 -13.06 6.04
N VAL A 232 -15.64 -11.89 6.70
CA VAL A 232 -16.51 -11.54 7.84
C VAL A 232 -17.91 -11.05 7.42
N ASP A 233 -18.00 -10.23 6.36
CA ASP A 233 -19.27 -9.65 5.88
C ASP A 233 -19.52 -10.01 4.39
N SER A 234 -18.99 -11.14 3.92
CA SER A 234 -19.10 -11.59 2.53
C SER A 234 -19.44 -13.07 2.47
N THR A 235 -20.02 -13.51 1.36
CA THR A 235 -20.15 -14.96 1.10
C THR A 235 -18.76 -15.56 0.86
N PHE A 236 -18.58 -16.84 1.18
CA PHE A 236 -17.27 -17.49 1.02
C PHE A 236 -16.70 -17.33 -0.39
N GLY A 237 -17.52 -17.55 -1.42
CA GLY A 237 -17.12 -17.34 -2.82
C GLY A 237 -16.73 -15.90 -3.15
N ALA A 238 -17.46 -14.91 -2.62
CA ALA A 238 -17.10 -13.49 -2.80
C ALA A 238 -15.77 -13.15 -2.08
N GLY A 239 -15.56 -13.69 -0.88
CA GLY A 239 -14.30 -13.55 -0.14
C GLY A 239 -13.11 -14.15 -0.88
N LEU A 240 -13.26 -15.35 -1.46
CA LEU A 240 -12.23 -15.99 -2.30
C LEU A 240 -11.89 -15.14 -3.53
N ASN A 241 -12.92 -14.65 -4.24
CA ASN A 241 -12.76 -13.80 -5.42
C ASN A 241 -12.11 -12.45 -5.10
N GLU A 242 -12.34 -11.89 -3.92
CA GLU A 242 -11.71 -10.64 -3.48
C GLU A 242 -10.28 -10.86 -2.97
N TYR A 243 -9.97 -12.01 -2.35
CA TYR A 243 -8.62 -12.32 -1.86
C TYR A 243 -7.65 -12.74 -2.99
N ARG A 244 -8.16 -13.37 -4.07
CA ARG A 244 -7.41 -13.70 -5.30
C ARG A 244 -6.11 -14.50 -5.07
N ASN A 245 -6.20 -15.60 -4.33
CA ASN A 245 -5.08 -16.52 -4.18
C ASN A 245 -5.34 -17.81 -4.98
N GLU A 246 -4.61 -17.97 -6.09
CA GLU A 246 -4.76 -19.10 -7.03
C GLU A 246 -4.52 -20.46 -6.37
N GLN A 247 -3.71 -20.53 -5.30
CA GLN A 247 -3.49 -21.79 -4.58
C GLN A 247 -4.76 -22.25 -3.84
N LEU A 248 -5.71 -21.37 -3.56
CA LEU A 248 -6.98 -21.75 -2.94
C LEU A 248 -7.85 -22.60 -3.87
N ASP A 249 -7.74 -22.41 -5.19
CA ASP A 249 -8.44 -23.27 -6.15
C ASP A 249 -7.84 -24.69 -6.19
N VAL A 250 -6.51 -24.79 -6.06
CA VAL A 250 -5.81 -26.08 -5.93
C VAL A 250 -6.24 -26.79 -4.65
N TRP A 251 -6.31 -26.07 -3.52
CA TRP A 251 -6.79 -26.63 -2.25
C TRP A 251 -8.24 -27.09 -2.32
N LYS A 252 -9.11 -26.29 -2.93
CA LYS A 252 -10.50 -26.65 -3.18
C LYS A 252 -10.58 -27.96 -3.97
N GLY A 253 -9.82 -28.08 -5.06
CA GLY A 253 -9.76 -29.31 -5.86
C GLY A 253 -9.32 -30.52 -5.05
N SER A 254 -8.17 -30.41 -4.37
CA SER A 254 -7.59 -31.50 -3.55
C SER A 254 -8.53 -31.98 -2.45
N ILE A 255 -9.13 -31.06 -1.68
CA ILE A 255 -10.04 -31.41 -0.59
C ILE A 255 -11.33 -32.01 -1.13
N SER A 256 -11.90 -31.44 -2.19
CA SER A 256 -13.15 -31.95 -2.78
C SER A 256 -12.96 -33.34 -3.37
N GLU A 257 -11.80 -33.62 -3.98
CA GLU A 257 -11.49 -34.94 -4.55
C GLU A 257 -11.47 -36.04 -3.49
N VAL A 258 -10.80 -35.80 -2.36
CA VAL A 258 -10.79 -36.78 -1.26
C VAL A 258 -12.15 -36.88 -0.56
N ASP A 259 -12.88 -35.77 -0.44
CA ASP A 259 -14.21 -35.73 0.18
C ASP A 259 -15.27 -36.48 -0.64
N ASN A 260 -15.20 -36.39 -1.97
CA ASN A 260 -16.06 -37.16 -2.87
C ASN A 260 -15.84 -38.68 -2.76
N ASN A 261 -14.68 -39.10 -2.26
CA ASN A 261 -14.33 -40.51 -2.08
C ASN A 261 -14.37 -40.96 -0.61
N VAL A 262 -14.99 -40.17 0.28
CA VAL A 262 -15.00 -40.45 1.73
C VAL A 262 -15.71 -41.77 2.07
N GLY A 263 -16.73 -42.17 1.29
CA GLY A 263 -17.42 -43.45 1.47
C GLY A 263 -16.55 -44.68 1.19
N VAL A 264 -15.46 -44.51 0.42
CA VAL A 264 -14.51 -45.59 0.08
C VAL A 264 -13.25 -45.53 0.93
N THR A 265 -12.75 -44.33 1.19
CA THR A 265 -11.43 -44.11 1.80
C THR A 265 -11.50 -43.73 3.29
N GLY A 266 -12.70 -43.48 3.79
CA GLY A 266 -12.96 -42.99 5.14
C GLY A 266 -12.53 -41.53 5.35
N VAL A 267 -12.67 -41.05 6.59
CA VAL A 267 -12.43 -39.63 6.94
C VAL A 267 -10.93 -39.28 7.03
N GLY A 268 -10.06 -40.28 7.16
CA GLY A 268 -8.62 -40.07 7.38
C GLY A 268 -7.95 -39.19 6.32
N PRO A 269 -8.08 -39.50 5.01
CA PRO A 269 -7.52 -38.68 3.94
C PRO A 269 -8.07 -37.25 3.91
N VAL A 270 -9.38 -37.07 4.13
CA VAL A 270 -10.00 -35.75 4.19
C VAL A 270 -9.44 -34.92 5.34
N PHE A 271 -9.34 -35.52 6.52
CA PHE A 271 -8.74 -34.86 7.68
C PHE A 271 -7.28 -34.48 7.44
N ASN A 272 -6.49 -35.34 6.78
CA ASN A 272 -5.10 -35.04 6.44
C ASN A 272 -5.00 -33.82 5.51
N GLN A 273 -5.84 -33.75 4.46
CA GLN A 273 -5.88 -32.59 3.56
C GLN A 273 -6.32 -31.32 4.29
N LEU A 274 -7.37 -31.39 5.11
CA LEU A 274 -7.81 -30.25 5.93
C LEU A 274 -6.74 -29.80 6.93
N SER A 275 -5.99 -30.72 7.51
CA SER A 275 -4.87 -30.41 8.42
C SER A 275 -3.77 -29.65 7.69
N LEU A 276 -3.34 -30.12 6.51
CA LEU A 276 -2.35 -29.43 5.68
C LEU A 276 -2.85 -28.06 5.21
N PHE A 277 -4.11 -27.97 4.79
CA PHE A 277 -4.73 -26.70 4.43
C PHE A 277 -4.80 -25.73 5.60
N SER A 278 -5.17 -26.19 6.80
CA SER A 278 -5.21 -25.35 8.01
C SER A 278 -3.83 -24.79 8.35
N ALA A 279 -2.76 -25.57 8.12
CA ALA A 279 -1.39 -25.12 8.28
C ALA A 279 -1.02 -24.07 7.22
N TYR A 280 -1.38 -24.30 5.96
CA TYR A 280 -1.21 -23.32 4.88
C TYR A 280 -1.95 -22.00 5.19
N ALA A 281 -3.23 -22.08 5.58
CA ALA A 281 -4.04 -20.92 5.94
C ALA A 281 -3.47 -20.15 7.14
N TYR A 282 -2.87 -20.85 8.11
CA TYR A 282 -2.16 -20.23 9.24
C TYR A 282 -0.99 -19.34 8.79
N ASP A 283 -0.28 -19.73 7.72
CA ASP A 283 0.87 -18.98 7.20
C ASP A 283 0.48 -17.87 6.22
N LEU A 284 -0.79 -17.82 5.78
CA LEU A 284 -1.26 -16.75 4.92
C LEU A 284 -1.16 -15.37 5.60
N PRO A 285 -0.94 -14.30 4.81
CA PRO A 285 -0.98 -12.93 5.30
C PRO A 285 -2.44 -12.46 5.46
N LEU A 286 -3.16 -13.13 6.35
CA LEU A 286 -4.53 -12.82 6.76
C LEU A 286 -4.54 -12.52 8.27
N ASN A 287 -5.53 -11.76 8.73
CA ASN A 287 -5.74 -11.60 10.17
C ASN A 287 -6.29 -12.91 10.76
N TYR A 288 -6.34 -13.00 12.09
CA TYR A 288 -6.78 -14.24 12.74
C TYR A 288 -8.22 -14.62 12.37
N ALA A 289 -9.13 -13.64 12.36
CA ALA A 289 -10.53 -13.85 12.06
C ALA A 289 -10.76 -14.45 10.65
N ASP A 290 -10.12 -13.89 9.63
CA ASP A 290 -10.22 -14.40 8.26
C ASP A 290 -9.53 -15.76 8.09
N LYS A 291 -8.47 -16.07 8.85
CA LYS A 291 -7.87 -17.41 8.85
C LYS A 291 -8.85 -18.46 9.37
N VAL A 292 -9.48 -18.16 10.50
CA VAL A 292 -10.50 -19.04 11.10
C VAL A 292 -11.67 -19.21 10.15
N LEU A 293 -12.19 -18.11 9.60
CA LEU A 293 -13.33 -18.13 8.67
C LEU A 293 -12.98 -18.84 7.35
N LEU A 294 -11.78 -18.67 6.81
CA LEU A 294 -11.32 -19.39 5.63
C LEU A 294 -11.31 -20.90 5.88
N VAL A 295 -10.75 -21.34 7.01
CA VAL A 295 -10.72 -22.77 7.38
C VAL A 295 -12.12 -23.32 7.62
N ALA A 296 -12.95 -22.60 8.39
CA ALA A 296 -14.32 -23.02 8.68
C ALA A 296 -15.18 -23.13 7.41
N ASN A 297 -15.16 -22.10 6.56
CA ASN A 297 -15.91 -22.13 5.31
C ASN A 297 -15.35 -23.18 4.33
N ALA A 298 -14.05 -23.41 4.28
CA ALA A 298 -13.46 -24.48 3.47
C ALA A 298 -13.94 -25.86 3.92
N ILE A 299 -14.01 -26.13 5.22
CA ILE A 299 -14.56 -27.38 5.75
C ILE A 299 -16.02 -27.54 5.32
N GLU A 300 -16.83 -26.50 5.50
CA GLU A 300 -18.26 -26.54 5.16
C GLU A 300 -18.51 -26.70 3.66
N ASN A 301 -17.74 -26.01 2.81
CA ASN A 301 -18.02 -25.92 1.38
C ASN A 301 -17.20 -26.89 0.51
N TRP A 302 -16.03 -27.34 0.97
CA TRP A 302 -15.15 -28.21 0.18
C TRP A 302 -15.09 -29.64 0.75
N ALA A 303 -15.40 -29.84 2.03
CA ALA A 303 -15.49 -31.15 2.67
C ALA A 303 -16.93 -31.49 3.11
N GLY A 304 -17.91 -31.07 2.30
CA GLY A 304 -19.33 -31.11 2.63
C GLY A 304 -19.85 -32.53 2.92
N ASN A 305 -19.36 -33.55 2.19
CA ASN A 305 -19.77 -34.94 2.41
C ASN A 305 -19.27 -35.44 3.77
N SER A 306 -18.01 -35.14 4.11
CA SER A 306 -17.43 -35.50 5.41
C SER A 306 -18.05 -34.74 6.57
N VAL A 307 -18.62 -33.55 6.34
CA VAL A 307 -19.39 -32.79 7.34
C VAL A 307 -20.79 -33.39 7.53
N ALA A 308 -21.50 -33.70 6.45
CA ALA A 308 -22.83 -34.31 6.47
C ALA A 308 -22.80 -35.75 7.02
N GLY A 309 -21.75 -36.49 6.67
CA GLY A 309 -21.58 -37.91 6.93
C GLY A 309 -22.05 -38.75 5.74
N VAL A 310 -21.20 -39.67 5.29
CA VAL A 310 -21.52 -40.64 4.22
C VAL A 310 -21.50 -42.05 4.80
N THR A 311 -22.45 -42.89 4.41
CA THR A 311 -22.48 -44.30 4.81
C THR A 311 -21.79 -45.14 3.74
N ASP A 312 -20.86 -46.00 4.15
CA ASP A 312 -20.20 -46.95 3.24
C ASP A 312 -21.09 -48.18 2.95
N GLU A 313 -20.60 -49.08 2.10
CA GLU A 313 -21.30 -50.32 1.72
C GLU A 313 -21.48 -51.29 2.91
N GLU A 314 -20.69 -51.12 3.97
CA GLU A 314 -20.69 -51.92 5.19
C GLU A 314 -21.60 -51.32 6.29
N GLY A 315 -22.21 -50.17 6.03
CA GLY A 315 -23.10 -49.47 6.94
C GLY A 315 -22.41 -48.54 7.95
N ASN A 316 -21.10 -48.32 7.84
CA ASN A 316 -20.36 -47.39 8.70
C ASN A 316 -20.54 -45.95 8.22
N ILE A 317 -20.77 -45.03 9.17
CA ILE A 317 -20.88 -43.60 8.88
C ILE A 317 -19.50 -42.94 9.00
N HIS A 318 -19.00 -42.46 7.87
CA HIS A 318 -17.78 -41.66 7.77
C HIS A 318 -18.11 -40.18 7.89
N ARG A 319 -17.81 -39.60 9.07
CA ARG A 319 -18.06 -38.18 9.35
C ARG A 319 -16.93 -37.56 10.17
N LEU A 320 -16.61 -36.31 9.89
CA LEU A 320 -15.76 -35.49 10.76
C LEU A 320 -16.38 -35.36 12.16
N LYS A 321 -15.53 -35.42 13.18
CA LYS A 321 -15.91 -35.34 14.60
C LYS A 321 -15.22 -34.15 15.23
N MET A 322 -15.71 -33.73 16.39
CA MET A 322 -15.12 -32.60 17.13
C MET A 322 -13.63 -32.81 17.46
N THR A 323 -13.21 -34.06 17.63
CA THR A 323 -11.80 -34.44 17.82
C THR A 323 -10.92 -34.16 16.60
N HIS A 324 -11.48 -34.11 15.39
CA HIS A 324 -10.75 -33.71 14.18
C HIS A 324 -10.61 -32.19 14.13
N TYR A 325 -11.69 -31.44 14.36
CA TYR A 325 -11.67 -29.97 14.31
C TYR A 325 -10.66 -29.37 15.30
N ARG A 326 -10.56 -29.91 16.53
CA ARG A 326 -9.59 -29.47 17.55
C ARG A 326 -8.11 -29.70 17.19
N LYS A 327 -7.83 -30.49 16.15
CA LYS A 327 -6.46 -30.75 15.70
C LYS A 327 -6.03 -29.83 14.56
N LEU A 328 -6.95 -29.05 13.99
CA LEU A 328 -6.65 -28.09 12.94
C LEU A 328 -6.02 -26.83 13.54
N LYS A 329 -5.11 -26.18 12.81
CA LYS A 329 -4.64 -24.85 13.22
C LYS A 329 -5.79 -23.84 13.12
N ASN A 330 -5.76 -22.80 13.97
CA ASN A 330 -6.82 -21.79 14.09
C ASN A 330 -8.17 -22.36 14.56
N SER A 331 -8.15 -23.40 15.42
CA SER A 331 -9.35 -24.02 15.99
C SER A 331 -9.71 -23.54 17.40
N ASP A 332 -8.93 -22.61 17.96
CA ASP A 332 -9.12 -22.00 19.28
C ASP A 332 -9.93 -20.70 19.20
#